data_AF-A0A7C1SUC4-F1
#
_entry.id   AF-A0A7C1SUC4-F1
#
_cell.length_a   1.000
_cell.length_b   1.000
_cell.length_c   1.000
_cell.angle_alpha   90.00
_cell.angle_beta   90.00
_cell.angle_gamma   90.00
#
_symmetry.space_group_name_H-M   'P 1'
#
loop_
_entity.id
_entity.type
_entity.pdbx_description
1 polymer ?
#
loop_
_entity_poly.entity_id
_entity_poly.type
_entity_poly.pdbx_seq_one_letter_code
_entity_poly.pdbx_strand_id
1 'polypeptide(L)'
;MTFLGPKEERVTAATLTRTLIAGYVKQLFKRPDFPVEVYVALDGGAMAFKGDIVWPHIECEHPFDFVPIARIDDLVVNLPDKVEFLQKLNVERMEDVTPETEAKFWEEFAFEFADVAANVTMTWE
;
A
#
# COMPACT_ATOMS: atom_id res chain seq x y z
N MET A 1 -23.97 29.77 12.93
CA MET A 1 -23.79 28.40 13.45
C MET A 1 -23.71 27.48 12.26
N THR A 2 -22.52 27.01 11.92
CA THR A 2 -22.30 26.12 10.78
C THR A 2 -22.51 24.70 11.28
N PHE A 3 -23.58 24.05 10.83
CA PHE A 3 -23.90 22.67 11.17
C PHE A 3 -23.04 21.75 10.29
N LEU A 4 -22.05 21.08 10.88
CA LEU A 4 -21.13 20.18 10.16
C LEU A 4 -21.69 18.75 9.98
N GLY A 5 -23.00 18.57 10.17
CA GLY A 5 -23.63 17.24 10.13
C GLY A 5 -23.21 16.34 11.30
N PRO A 6 -23.73 15.10 11.36
CA PRO A 6 -23.23 14.10 12.30
C PRO A 6 -21.78 13.76 11.94
N LYS A 7 -20.92 13.68 12.97
CA LYS A 7 -19.55 13.17 12.81
C LYS A 7 -19.66 11.70 12.40
N GLU A 8 -19.28 11.36 11.18
CA GLU A 8 -19.18 9.96 10.77
C GLU A 8 -18.26 9.22 11.74
N GLU A 9 -18.68 8.02 12.15
CA GLU A 9 -17.87 7.18 13.03
C GLU A 9 -16.57 6.85 12.31
N ARG A 10 -15.44 6.99 13.02
CA ARG A 10 -14.15 6.63 12.45
C ARG A 10 -14.16 5.15 12.11
N VAL A 11 -13.75 4.82 10.89
CA VAL A 11 -13.52 3.44 10.46
C VAL A 11 -12.50 2.79 11.39
N THR A 12 -12.87 1.65 11.97
CA THR A 12 -12.01 0.87 12.86
C THR A 12 -11.58 -0.47 12.26
N ALA A 13 -12.19 -0.88 11.15
CA ALA A 13 -11.85 -2.12 10.45
C ALA A 13 -11.99 -1.94 8.94
N ALA A 14 -11.11 -2.58 8.17
CA ALA A 14 -11.13 -2.58 6.72
C ALA A 14 -10.83 -3.99 6.17
N THR A 15 -11.52 -4.35 5.09
CA THR A 15 -11.27 -5.59 4.35
C THR A 15 -10.62 -5.28 3.02
N LEU A 16 -9.47 -5.88 2.76
CA LEU A 16 -8.72 -5.80 1.51
C LEU A 16 -8.31 -7.19 1.02
N THR A 17 -8.06 -7.32 -0.26
CA THR A 17 -7.59 -8.58 -0.86
C THR A 17 -6.07 -8.63 -0.88
N ARG A 18 -5.48 -9.75 -0.46
CA ARG A 18 -4.02 -9.96 -0.45
C ARG A 18 -3.41 -9.85 -1.84
N THR A 19 -4.10 -10.40 -2.85
CA THR A 19 -3.65 -10.38 -4.24
C THR A 19 -3.60 -8.97 -4.82
N LEU A 20 -4.51 -8.08 -4.39
CA LEU A 20 -4.51 -6.67 -4.79
C LEU A 20 -3.24 -5.98 -4.29
N ILE A 21 -2.97 -6.07 -2.99
CA ILE A 21 -1.81 -5.43 -2.36
C ILE A 21 -0.50 -6.02 -2.87
N ALA A 22 -0.39 -7.34 -2.98
CA ALA A 22 0.76 -7.98 -3.59
C ALA A 22 0.96 -7.53 -5.05
N GLY A 23 -0.13 -7.34 -5.80
CA GLY A 23 -0.10 -6.78 -7.15
C GLY A 23 0.52 -5.38 -7.19
N TYR A 24 0.12 -4.50 -6.27
CA TYR A 24 0.69 -3.15 -6.16
C TYR A 24 2.17 -3.18 -5.80
N VAL A 25 2.58 -4.03 -4.87
CA VAL A 25 4.01 -4.21 -4.57
C VAL A 25 4.76 -4.58 -5.85
N LYS A 26 4.34 -5.63 -6.56
CA LYS A 26 5.02 -6.11 -7.77
C LYS A 26 5.12 -5.04 -8.86
N GLN A 27 4.08 -4.22 -9.03
CA GLN A 27 4.05 -3.19 -10.08
C GLN A 27 4.84 -1.93 -9.72
N LEU A 28 4.82 -1.53 -8.44
CA LEU A 28 5.36 -0.25 -8.00
C LEU A 28 6.72 -0.36 -7.33
N PHE A 29 7.19 -1.57 -6.99
CA PHE A 29 8.43 -1.76 -6.24
C PHE A 29 9.60 -1.01 -6.87
N LYS A 30 9.78 -1.03 -8.19
CA LYS A 30 10.93 -0.38 -8.83
C LYS A 30 10.92 1.15 -8.77
N ARG A 31 9.81 1.77 -8.37
CA ARG A 31 9.73 3.24 -8.29
C ARG A 31 10.60 3.76 -7.15
N PRO A 32 11.19 4.97 -7.30
CA PRO A 32 12.05 5.57 -6.28
C PRO A 32 11.28 6.02 -5.02
N ASP A 33 9.98 6.31 -5.16
CA ASP A 33 9.09 6.78 -4.10
C ASP A 33 8.45 5.61 -3.30
N PHE A 34 8.64 4.37 -3.74
CA PHE A 34 8.14 3.18 -3.07
C PHE A 34 9.07 2.75 -1.91
N PRO A 35 8.53 2.37 -0.73
CA PRO A 35 7.10 2.32 -0.36
C PRO A 35 6.56 3.63 0.26
N VAL A 36 7.43 4.60 0.53
CA VAL A 36 7.17 5.73 1.44
C VAL A 36 6.02 6.64 1.00
N GLU A 37 5.84 6.83 -0.30
CA GLU A 37 4.81 7.71 -0.85
C GLU A 37 3.61 6.96 -1.46
N VAL A 38 3.53 5.64 -1.26
CA VAL A 38 2.47 4.80 -1.82
C VAL A 38 1.49 4.40 -0.72
N TYR A 39 0.28 4.94 -0.79
CA TYR A 39 -0.79 4.68 0.17
C TYR A 39 -1.93 3.91 -0.48
N VAL A 40 -2.72 3.22 0.32
CA VAL A 40 -3.93 2.52 -0.09
C VAL A 40 -5.10 2.99 0.75
N ALA A 41 -6.22 3.32 0.10
CA ALA A 41 -7.47 3.66 0.76
C ALA A 41 -8.06 2.47 1.50
N LEU A 42 -8.36 2.64 2.78
CA LEU A 42 -8.97 1.64 3.66
C LEU A 42 -10.50 1.77 3.70
N ASP A 43 -11.05 2.86 3.16
CA ASP A 43 -12.49 3.05 3.00
C ASP A 43 -12.80 3.86 1.73
N GLY A 44 -14.08 3.92 1.36
CA GLY A 44 -14.57 4.71 0.23
C GLY A 44 -14.84 6.17 0.60
N GLY A 45 -14.49 7.08 -0.31
CA GLY A 45 -14.72 8.51 -0.18
C GLY A 45 -15.19 9.12 -1.48
N ALA A 46 -15.18 10.46 -1.55
CA ALA A 46 -15.62 11.18 -2.75
C ALA A 46 -14.67 10.98 -3.96
N MET A 47 -13.38 10.75 -3.69
CA MET A 47 -12.31 10.75 -4.70
C MET A 47 -11.57 9.41 -4.85
N ALA A 48 -11.76 8.47 -3.91
CA ALA A 48 -11.07 7.18 -3.91
C ALA A 48 -12.00 6.08 -3.36
N PHE A 49 -11.91 4.89 -3.92
CA PHE A 49 -12.57 3.71 -3.39
C PHE A 49 -11.62 2.91 -2.50
N LYS A 50 -12.19 2.13 -1.59
CA LYS A 50 -11.41 1.21 -0.77
C LYS A 50 -10.56 0.28 -1.65
N GLY A 51 -9.27 0.24 -1.38
CA GLY A 51 -8.28 -0.52 -2.13
C GLY A 51 -7.56 0.28 -3.21
N ASP A 52 -8.00 1.49 -3.55
CA ASP A 52 -7.29 2.32 -4.53
C ASP A 52 -5.95 2.81 -3.97
N ILE A 53 -4.96 2.94 -4.86
CA ILE A 53 -3.70 3.62 -4.54
C ILE A 53 -3.98 5.12 -4.45
N VAL A 54 -3.45 5.74 -3.39
CA VAL A 54 -3.56 7.17 -3.15
C VAL A 54 -2.16 7.76 -3.07
N TRP A 55 -1.93 8.88 -3.77
CA TRP A 55 -0.79 9.77 -3.61
C TRP A 55 -1.26 11.06 -2.94
N PRO A 56 -1.18 11.16 -1.60
CA PRO A 56 -1.80 12.27 -0.86
C PRO A 56 -1.29 13.66 -1.28
N HIS A 57 -0.06 13.73 -1.80
CA HIS A 57 0.55 14.99 -2.25
C HIS A 57 0.04 15.48 -3.62
N ILE A 58 -0.60 14.60 -4.41
CA ILE A 58 -1.16 14.93 -5.73
C ILE A 58 -2.70 14.98 -5.67
N GLU A 59 -3.30 14.09 -4.89
CA GLU A 59 -4.74 13.79 -4.98
C GLU A 59 -5.57 14.41 -3.85
N CYS A 60 -4.96 15.05 -2.84
CA CYS A 60 -5.68 15.62 -1.71
C CYS A 60 -5.48 17.14 -1.60
N GLU A 61 -6.49 17.92 -2.00
CA GLU A 61 -6.50 19.38 -1.83
C GLU A 61 -7.02 19.81 -0.43
N HIS A 62 -7.86 19.00 0.23
CA HIS A 62 -8.52 19.40 1.48
C HIS A 62 -8.45 18.38 2.64
N PRO A 63 -8.34 18.87 3.90
CA PRO A 63 -8.23 18.04 5.11
C PRO A 63 -9.53 17.30 5.52
N PHE A 64 -10.65 17.51 4.81
CA PHE A 64 -11.92 16.82 5.05
C PHE A 64 -12.22 15.71 4.03
N ASP A 65 -11.36 15.52 3.02
CA ASP A 65 -11.51 14.47 1.98
C ASP A 65 -10.89 13.12 2.39
N PHE A 66 -10.35 13.00 3.60
CA PHE A 66 -9.58 11.83 4.00
C PHE A 66 -10.48 10.66 4.37
N VAL A 67 -10.51 9.67 3.48
CA VAL A 67 -10.68 8.27 3.88
C VAL A 67 -9.44 7.82 4.67
N PRO A 68 -9.57 6.90 5.63
CA PRO A 68 -8.41 6.25 6.23
C PRO A 68 -7.53 5.67 5.11
N ILE A 69 -6.23 5.98 5.14
CA ILE A 69 -5.24 5.45 4.22
C ILE A 69 -4.11 4.79 5.02
N ALA A 70 -3.53 3.72 4.49
CA ALA A 70 -2.33 3.09 5.04
C ALA A 70 -1.23 3.07 3.99
N ARG A 71 0.03 3.23 4.43
CA ARG A 71 1.16 3.01 3.53
C ARG A 71 1.28 1.54 3.19
N ILE A 72 1.87 1.25 2.04
CA ILE A 72 2.01 -0.15 1.63
C ILE A 72 2.94 -0.95 2.55
N ASP A 73 3.93 -0.31 3.18
CA ASP A 73 4.80 -0.92 4.18
C ASP A 73 4.18 -1.03 5.58
N ASP A 74 3.06 -0.35 5.84
CA ASP A 74 2.21 -0.64 6.99
C ASP A 74 1.28 -1.85 6.75
N LEU A 75 1.04 -2.20 5.48
CA LEU A 75 0.16 -3.31 5.09
C LEU A 75 0.92 -4.63 4.88
N VAL A 76 2.16 -4.57 4.40
CA VAL A 76 3.01 -5.74 4.17
C VAL A 76 4.27 -5.64 5.05
N VAL A 77 4.32 -6.44 6.11
CA VAL A 77 5.27 -6.26 7.21
C VAL A 77 6.67 -6.79 6.91
N ASN A 78 6.81 -7.63 5.88
CA ASN A 78 8.07 -8.29 5.52
C ASN A 78 8.64 -7.81 4.18
N LEU A 79 8.22 -6.63 3.69
CA LEU A 79 8.74 -6.08 2.44
C LEU A 79 10.28 -5.94 2.50
N PRO A 80 11.01 -6.48 1.52
CA PRO A 80 12.45 -6.25 1.45
C PRO A 80 12.71 -4.82 1.02
N ASP A 81 13.79 -4.23 1.52
CA ASP A 81 14.30 -3.00 0.93
C ASP A 81 14.95 -3.28 -0.46
N LYS A 82 15.34 -2.22 -1.18
CA LYS A 82 15.96 -2.37 -2.51
C LYS A 82 17.29 -3.11 -2.44
N VAL A 83 18.06 -2.90 -1.38
CA VAL A 83 19.37 -3.52 -1.20
C VAL A 83 19.20 -5.02 -0.96
N GLU A 84 18.30 -5.40 -0.05
CA GLU A 84 17.96 -6.79 0.24
C GLU A 84 17.40 -7.51 -0.98
N PHE A 85 16.53 -6.85 -1.75
CA PHE A 85 15.99 -7.40 -3.00
C PHE A 85 17.10 -7.69 -4.01
N LEU A 86 18.01 -6.74 -4.25
CA LEU A 86 19.15 -6.91 -5.16
C LEU A 86 20.10 -8.02 -4.68
N GLN A 87 20.36 -8.11 -3.37
CA GLN A 87 21.17 -9.17 -2.78
C GLN A 87 20.55 -10.55 -2.99
N LYS A 88 19.23 -10.69 -2.78
CA LYS A 88 18.52 -11.97 -3.01
C LYS A 88 18.54 -12.40 -4.48
N LEU A 89 18.62 -11.44 -5.39
CA LEU A 89 18.72 -11.68 -6.83
C LEU A 89 20.16 -11.79 -7.35
N ASN A 90 21.17 -11.57 -6.50
CA ASN A 90 22.58 -11.56 -6.86
C ASN A 90 22.89 -10.59 -8.03
N VAL A 91 22.32 -9.38 -7.97
CA VAL A 91 22.56 -8.29 -8.92
C VAL A 91 22.99 -7.02 -8.17
N GLU A 92 23.73 -6.13 -8.84
CA GLU A 92 24.24 -4.90 -8.22
C GLU A 92 23.29 -3.71 -8.36
N ARG A 93 22.52 -3.65 -9.46
CA ARG A 93 21.66 -2.50 -9.77
C ARG A 93 20.26 -2.95 -10.17
N MET A 94 19.28 -2.09 -9.89
CA MET A 94 17.88 -2.34 -10.27
C MET A 94 17.68 -2.46 -11.78
N GLU A 95 18.53 -1.82 -12.58
CA GLU A 95 18.52 -1.91 -14.05
C GLU A 95 18.89 -3.31 -14.57
N ASP A 96 19.67 -4.08 -13.79
CA ASP A 96 20.10 -5.43 -14.14
C ASP A 96 19.04 -6.49 -13.81
N VAL A 97 17.95 -6.10 -13.13
CA VAL A 97 16.85 -6.99 -12.76
C VAL A 97 15.96 -7.26 -13.96
N THR A 98 16.12 -8.45 -14.56
CA THR A 98 15.26 -8.90 -15.65
C THR A 98 13.82 -9.15 -15.16
N PRO A 99 12.80 -8.97 -16.03
CA PRO A 99 11.41 -9.27 -15.68
C PRO A 99 11.19 -10.71 -15.20
N GLU A 100 11.93 -11.67 -15.78
CA GLU A 100 11.84 -13.09 -15.43
C GLU A 100 12.34 -13.38 -14.01
N THR A 101 13.47 -12.76 -13.64
CA THR A 101 14.07 -12.94 -12.31
C THR A 101 13.23 -12.26 -11.23
N GLU A 102 12.68 -11.10 -11.54
CA GLU A 102 11.72 -10.40 -10.68
C GLU A 102 10.43 -11.20 -10.49
N ALA A 103 9.83 -11.70 -11.57
CA ALA A 103 8.62 -12.51 -11.51
C ALA A 103 8.83 -13.74 -10.63
N LYS A 104 9.93 -14.46 -10.83
CA LYS A 104 10.30 -15.62 -10.03
C LYS A 104 10.45 -15.28 -8.54
N PHE A 105 11.13 -14.19 -8.23
CA PHE A 105 11.26 -13.73 -6.84
C PHE A 105 9.90 -13.52 -6.19
N TRP A 106 9.00 -12.80 -6.87
CA TRP A 106 7.68 -12.47 -6.34
C TRP A 106 6.68 -13.64 -6.35
N GLU A 107 6.96 -14.72 -7.08
CA GLU A 107 6.23 -15.99 -7.00
C GLU A 107 6.65 -16.80 -5.77
N GLU A 108 7.95 -16.77 -5.44
CA GLU A 108 8.51 -17.48 -4.28
C GLU A 108 8.35 -16.68 -2.97
N PHE A 109 8.16 -15.36 -3.07
CA PHE A 109 8.04 -14.48 -1.91
C PHE A 109 6.72 -14.71 -1.15
N ALA A 110 6.84 -15.15 0.10
CA ALA A 110 5.72 -15.31 1.02
C ALA A 110 5.35 -13.96 1.65
N PHE A 111 4.36 -13.26 1.08
CA PHE A 111 3.87 -12.00 1.62
C PHE A 111 3.26 -12.19 3.01
N GLU A 112 3.75 -11.40 3.98
CA GLU A 112 3.16 -11.29 5.31
C GLU A 112 2.40 -9.97 5.42
N PHE A 113 1.13 -10.05 5.76
CA PHE A 113 0.23 -8.90 5.83
C PHE A 113 -0.04 -8.52 7.28
N ALA A 114 -0.13 -7.21 7.57
CA ALA A 114 -0.38 -6.70 8.90
C ALA A 114 -1.82 -6.94 9.36
N ASP A 115 -2.02 -7.28 10.63
CA ASP A 115 -3.36 -7.36 11.24
C ASP A 115 -3.94 -5.97 11.57
N VAL A 116 -3.09 -4.94 11.65
CA VAL A 116 -3.48 -3.55 11.94
C VAL A 116 -2.62 -2.60 11.11
N ALA A 117 -3.25 -1.66 10.40
CA ALA A 117 -2.58 -0.59 9.67
C ALA A 117 -3.29 0.74 9.90
N ALA A 118 -2.55 1.83 10.14
CA ALA A 118 -3.12 3.16 10.40
C ALA A 118 -4.19 3.21 11.53
N ASN A 119 -4.08 2.35 12.56
CA ASN A 119 -5.08 2.14 13.64
C ASN A 119 -6.42 1.52 13.17
N VAL A 120 -6.43 0.87 12.02
CA VAL A 120 -7.56 0.13 11.46
C VAL A 120 -7.23 -1.36 11.49
N THR A 121 -8.13 -2.18 12.02
CA THR A 121 -7.99 -3.64 11.99
C THR A 121 -8.18 -4.16 10.57
N MET A 122 -7.22 -4.93 10.07
CA MET A 122 -7.23 -5.44 8.71
C MET A 122 -7.82 -6.85 8.67
N THR A 123 -8.79 -7.03 7.78
CA THR A 123 -9.28 -8.36 7.38
C THR A 123 -8.82 -8.64 5.95
N TRP A 124 -8.24 -9.81 5.74
CA TRP A 124 -7.60 -10.16 4.47
C TRP A 124 -8.36 -11.28 3.75
N GLU A 125 -8.74 -11.01 2.50
CA GLU A 125 -9.29 -11.99 1.55
C GLU A 125 -8.23 -12.54 0.59
#